data_AF-A0A6B3HZ33-F1
#
_entry.id   AF-A0A6B3HZ33-F1
#
_cell.length_a   1.000
_cell.length_b   1.000
_cell.length_c   1.000
_cell.angle_alpha   90.00
_cell.angle_beta   90.00
_cell.angle_gamma   90.00
#
_symmetry.space_group_name_H-M   'P 1'
#
loop_
_entity.id
_entity.type
_entity.pdbx_description
1 polymer ?
#
loop_
_entity_poly.entity_id
_entity_poly.type
_entity_poly.pdbx_seq_one_letter_code
_entity_poly.pdbx_strand_id
1 'polypeptide(L)' 'AAACDVDAATITALARELAAAPTAAVYARIGSCTVEHGTLASWLVDVLNILTGNLDRPGGALFPLSAT' A
#
# COMPACT_ATOMS: atom_id res chain seq x y z
N ALA A 1 12.95 -9.81 -4.47
CA ALA A 1 14.26 -9.35 -4.02
C ALA A 1 15.07 -8.75 -5.16
N ALA A 2 15.49 -9.54 -6.16
CA ALA A 2 16.38 -9.08 -7.23
C ALA A 2 15.88 -7.89 -8.08
N ALA A 3 14.57 -7.62 -8.11
CA ALA A 3 14.02 -6.48 -8.85
C ALA A 3 14.14 -5.13 -8.13
N CYS A 4 14.39 -5.13 -6.81
CA CYS A 4 14.36 -3.93 -5.97
C CYS A 4 15.47 -3.86 -4.93
N ASP A 5 16.45 -4.78 -4.99
CA ASP A 5 17.56 -4.91 -4.04
C ASP A 5 17.17 -4.95 -2.56
N VAL A 6 15.94 -5.42 -2.27
CA VAL A 6 15.46 -5.69 -0.91
C VAL A 6 15.50 -7.19 -0.65
N ASP A 7 16.07 -7.59 0.47
CA ASP A 7 16.09 -9.00 0.87
C ASP A 7 14.68 -9.60 0.95
N ALA A 8 14.55 -10.85 0.54
CA ALA A 8 13.25 -11.53 0.47
C ALA A 8 12.64 -11.75 1.86
N ALA A 9 13.46 -11.99 2.89
CA ALA A 9 12.97 -12.15 4.26
C ALA A 9 12.38 -10.83 4.76
N THR A 10 13.02 -9.70 4.46
CA THR A 10 12.51 -8.36 4.78
C THR A 10 11.14 -8.10 4.16
N ILE A 11 10.95 -8.39 2.87
CA ILE A 11 9.64 -8.21 2.20
C ILE A 11 8.56 -9.07 2.90
N THR A 12 8.90 -10.32 3.21
CA THR A 12 7.95 -11.26 3.83
C THR A 12 7.58 -10.85 5.25
N ALA A 13 8.56 -10.39 6.04
CA ALA A 13 8.36 -9.89 7.39
C ALA A 13 7.44 -8.66 7.37
N LEU A 14 7.77 -7.65 6.55
CA LEU A 14 6.96 -6.43 6.41
C LEU A 14 5.53 -6.72 5.98
N ALA A 15 5.33 -7.64 5.02
CA ALA A 15 3.98 -8.03 4.59
C ALA A 15 3.17 -8.66 5.73
N ARG A 16 3.80 -9.50 6.57
CA ARG A 16 3.15 -10.14 7.72
C ARG A 16 2.86 -9.14 8.84
N GLU A 17 3.79 -8.25 9.14
CA GLU A 17 3.62 -7.19 10.13
C GLU A 17 2.50 -6.24 9.71
N LEU A 18 2.46 -5.82 8.45
CA LEU A 18 1.39 -5.01 7.89
C LEU A 18 0.03 -5.70 8.02
N ALA A 19 -0.05 -6.99 7.69
CA ALA A 19 -1.30 -7.76 7.78
C ALA A 19 -1.75 -8.02 9.24
N ALA A 20 -0.82 -8.06 10.19
CA ALA A 20 -1.11 -8.29 11.60
C ALA A 20 -1.42 -6.99 12.37
N ALA A 21 -1.11 -5.81 11.79
CA ALA A 21 -1.32 -4.54 12.44
C ALA A 21 -2.82 -4.28 12.71
N PRO A 22 -3.20 -3.80 13.90
CA PRO A 22 -4.59 -3.50 14.23
C PRO A 22 -5.19 -2.38 13.36
N THR A 23 -4.33 -1.49 12.87
CA THR A 23 -4.62 -0.41 11.91
C THR A 23 -3.38 -0.13 11.08
N ALA A 24 -3.53 0.07 9.77
CA ALA A 24 -2.43 0.48 8.89
C ALA A 24 -2.93 1.23 7.65
N ALA A 25 -2.06 2.02 7.04
CA ALA A 25 -2.32 2.61 5.73
C ALA A 25 -1.06 2.52 4.86
N VAL A 26 -1.21 2.00 3.65
CA VAL A 26 -0.16 2.01 2.63
C VAL A 26 -0.42 3.17 1.69
N TYR A 27 0.62 3.97 1.45
CA TYR A 27 0.50 5.20 0.68
C TYR A 27 1.68 5.41 -0.25
N ALA A 28 1.39 5.93 -1.45
CA ALA A 28 2.35 6.17 -2.52
C ALA A 28 2.22 7.60 -3.08
N ARG A 29 3.28 8.10 -3.70
CA ARG A 29 3.37 9.47 -4.24
C ARG A 29 3.96 9.46 -5.66
N ILE A 30 4.08 10.66 -6.23
CA ILE A 30 4.60 10.97 -7.57
C ILE A 30 5.71 10.00 -8.02
N GLY A 31 6.74 9.77 -7.21
CA GLY A 31 7.88 8.91 -7.58
C GLY A 31 7.52 7.49 -8.03
N SER A 32 6.46 6.89 -7.50
CA SER A 32 5.98 5.56 -7.91
C SER A 32 4.82 5.60 -8.91
N CYS A 33 4.14 6.75 -9.03
CA CYS A 33 2.90 6.89 -9.81
C CYS A 33 3.11 7.54 -11.18
N THR A 34 4.15 8.36 -11.37
CA THR A 34 4.43 9.07 -12.63
C THR A 34 5.61 8.44 -13.36
N VAL A 35 5.53 7.13 -13.59
CA VAL A 35 6.50 6.32 -14.31
C VAL A 35 5.76 5.41 -15.30
N GLU A 36 6.50 4.74 -16.19
CA GLU A 36 5.93 3.88 -17.24
C GLU A 36 4.85 2.90 -16.73
N HIS A 37 5.08 2.30 -15.56
CA HIS A 37 4.18 1.34 -14.92
C HIS A 37 3.39 1.94 -13.74
N GLY A 38 3.27 3.27 -13.69
CA GLY A 38 2.73 4.01 -12.55
C GLY A 38 1.26 3.71 -12.23
N THR A 39 0.45 3.36 -13.24
CA THR A 39 -0.94 2.91 -13.03
C THR A 39 -0.98 1.62 -12.21
N LEU A 40 -0.15 0.63 -12.57
CA LEU A 40 -0.08 -0.64 -11.85
C LEU A 40 0.42 -0.42 -10.41
N ALA A 41 1.47 0.40 -10.25
CA ALA A 41 2.00 0.72 -8.93
C ALA A 41 0.95 1.41 -8.04
N SER A 42 0.20 2.36 -8.58
CA SER A 42 -0.88 3.07 -7.86
C SER A 42 -1.99 2.08 -7.46
N TRP A 43 -2.42 1.22 -8.38
CA TRP A 43 -3.44 0.21 -8.10
C TRP A 43 -3.00 -0.81 -7.04
N LEU A 44 -1.75 -1.26 -7.06
CA LEU A 44 -1.22 -2.21 -6.06
C LEU A 44 -1.21 -1.63 -4.63
N VAL A 45 -1.08 -0.31 -4.48
CA VAL A 45 -1.17 0.35 -3.17
C VAL A 45 -2.58 0.23 -2.60
N ASP A 46 -3.61 0.42 -3.43
CA ASP A 46 -5.00 0.20 -3.03
C ASP A 46 -5.24 -1.28 -2.68
N VAL A 47 -4.70 -2.21 -3.47
CA VAL A 47 -4.79 -3.66 -3.21
C VAL A 47 -4.22 -4.02 -1.83
N LEU A 48 -3.09 -3.44 -1.41
CA LEU A 48 -2.54 -3.70 -0.08
C LEU A 48 -3.47 -3.23 1.04
N ASN A 49 -4.09 -2.06 0.91
CA ASN A 49 -5.09 -1.58 1.88
C ASN A 49 -6.35 -2.46 1.88
N ILE A 50 -6.78 -2.95 0.72
CA ILE A 50 -7.93 -3.87 0.60
C ILE A 50 -7.64 -5.21 1.26
N LEU A 51 -6.54 -5.87 0.90
CA LEU A 51 -6.19 -7.21 1.39
C LEU A 51 -5.94 -7.24 2.90
N THR A 52 -5.55 -6.11 3.48
CA THR A 52 -5.31 -5.99 4.93
C THR A 52 -6.55 -5.49 5.69
N GLY A 53 -7.67 -5.23 5.01
CA GLY A 53 -8.92 -4.77 5.63
C GLY A 53 -8.86 -3.33 6.15
N ASN A 54 -7.97 -2.51 5.59
CA ASN A 54 -7.71 -1.13 5.99
C ASN A 54 -8.28 -0.10 5.01
N LEU A 55 -8.86 -0.50 3.88
CA LEU A 55 -9.58 0.43 3.00
C LEU A 55 -10.91 0.84 3.64
N ASP A 56 -11.17 2.15 3.65
CA ASP A 56 -12.38 2.80 4.15
C ASP A 56 -12.72 2.48 5.62
N ARG A 57 -11.68 2.35 6.44
CA ARG A 57 -11.80 2.09 7.89
C ARG A 57 -11.07 3.16 8.69
N PRO A 58 -11.60 3.61 9.85
CA PRO A 58 -10.86 4.46 10.78
C PRO A 58 -9.50 3.85 11.14
N GLY A 59 -8.43 4.63 11.00
CA GLY A 59 -7.04 4.16 11.18
C GLY A 59 -6.41 3.56 9.91
N GLY A 60 -7.15 3.49 8.80
CA GLY A 60 -6.67 3.05 7.49
C GLY A 60 -6.77 4.12 6.41
N ALA A 61 -6.75 3.67 5.15
CA ALA A 61 -6.85 4.55 3.98
C ALA A 61 -8.31 4.87 3.69
N LEU A 62 -8.71 6.14 3.83
CA LEU A 62 -10.10 6.60 3.67
C LEU A 62 -10.32 7.23 2.29
N PHE A 63 -11.54 7.06 1.76
CA PHE A 63 -11.97 7.88 0.65
C PHE A 63 -12.14 9.33 1.09
N PRO A 64 -11.74 10.31 0.25
CA PRO A 64 -12.05 11.70 0.54
C PRO A 64 -13.56 11.91 0.51
N LEU A 65 -14.06 12.69 1.45
CA LEU A 65 -15.42 13.23 1.36
C LEU A 65 -15.53 14.09 0.10
N SER A 66 -16.72 14.12 -0.51
CA SER A 66 -17.00 15.02 -1.62
C SER A 66 -16.70 16.46 -1.20
N ALA A 67 -16.03 17.21 -2.07
CA ALA A 67 -15.86 18.65 -1.86
C ALA A 67 -17.24 19.31 -1.74
N THR A 68 -17.44 20.09 -0.68
CA THR A 68 -18.64 20.91 -0.43
C THR A 68 -18.29 22.37 -0.64
#